data_AF-A0A7V3RRI7-F1
#
_entry.id   AF-A0A7V3RRI7-F1
#
_cell.length_a   1.000
_cell.length_b   1.000
_cell.length_c   1.000
_cell.angle_alpha   90.00
_cell.angle_beta   90.00
_cell.angle_gamma   90.00
#
_symmetry.space_group_name_H-M   'P 1'
#
loop_
_entity.id
_entity.type
_entity.pdbx_description
1 polymer ?
#
loop_
_entity_poly.entity_id
_entity_poly.type
_entity_poly.pdbx_seq_one_letter_code
_entity_poly.pdbx_strand_id
1 'polypeptide(L)'
;MYHMTPRHAALQAIASAEYQLQQVNFTETHMKDLFGKNVFSEAVQRERLPKPIFKALQKTIKQGAPLDPAIADTVAAAMKDWAIEHGATHFTHLFQPMTGLTAEKHDSFVVPTGDGKAILEFSGKELVRGEPDASSFPSGGIRATFEARGYTAWDPTSPAYILESPNGATLVIPTAFLSWTGEALDKKTPLLRSMAALSNQALRILRLFGNTEARRVFTTVGSEQEYFLIDKNFYYARPDLINAGRTLFGAPPPKGQEMEDQYFAHIHERVLACMADCEAQLFKLGVPVKTRHNEVAPSQHEIAPMFEDSNLATDHQMTIMEVLRKTAPRYGLACLLHEKPFAGINGSGKHNNWSMATDTGENLLEPGDTPHDNAQFLVFCVAVIRAVAKYPELLRVSVASAHNDHRLGANEAPPAIMSIFLGDQLQDVIDQLEKGAAKSTKQGGYLEIGVSVLPKLPKHA
;
A
#
# COMPACT_ATOMS: atom_id res chain seq x y z
N MET A 1 6.98 35.62 -38.37
CA MET A 1 6.03 34.84 -37.54
C MET A 1 6.84 34.16 -36.45
N TYR A 2 6.60 34.47 -35.18
CA TYR A 2 7.23 33.70 -34.10
C TYR A 2 6.62 32.30 -34.10
N HIS A 3 7.43 31.27 -34.35
CA HIS A 3 7.00 29.88 -34.20
C HIS A 3 6.69 29.62 -32.73
N MET A 4 5.43 29.27 -32.44
CA MET A 4 5.00 28.90 -31.10
C MET A 4 5.73 27.62 -30.68
N THR A 5 6.56 27.69 -29.65
CA THR A 5 7.25 26.49 -29.14
C THR A 5 6.27 25.59 -28.38
N PRO A 6 6.54 24.28 -28.25
CA PRO A 6 5.69 23.37 -27.48
C PRO A 6 5.44 23.83 -26.04
N ARG A 7 6.43 24.49 -25.41
CA ARG A 7 6.28 25.07 -24.06
C ARG A 7 5.29 26.24 -24.04
N HIS A 8 5.33 27.13 -25.02
CA HIS A 8 4.36 28.22 -25.11
C HIS A 8 2.95 27.67 -25.37
N ALA A 9 2.83 26.64 -26.22
CA ALA A 9 1.55 25.98 -26.48
C ALA A 9 0.98 25.34 -25.19
N ALA A 10 1.81 24.67 -24.40
CA ALA A 10 1.41 24.13 -23.11
C ALA A 10 0.94 25.24 -22.14
N LEU A 11 1.70 26.34 -22.02
CA LEU A 11 1.32 27.48 -21.18
C LEU A 11 -0.02 28.09 -21.60
N GLN A 12 -0.23 28.31 -22.91
CA GLN A 12 -1.49 28.84 -23.41
C GLN A 12 -2.65 27.88 -23.10
N ALA A 13 -2.46 26.58 -23.36
CA ALA A 13 -3.47 25.55 -23.09
C ALA A 13 -3.85 25.51 -21.59
N ILE A 14 -2.86 25.62 -20.69
CA ILE A 14 -3.10 25.63 -19.24
C ILE A 14 -3.87 26.89 -18.82
N ALA A 15 -3.47 28.05 -19.34
CA ALA A 15 -4.08 29.34 -18.98
C ALA A 15 -5.51 29.49 -19.49
N SER A 16 -5.87 28.84 -20.60
CA SER A 16 -7.21 28.90 -21.19
C SER A 16 -8.08 27.67 -20.88
N ALA A 17 -7.59 26.70 -20.11
CA ALA A 17 -8.33 25.47 -19.84
C ALA A 17 -9.36 25.66 -18.73
N GLU A 18 -10.57 25.15 -18.97
CA GLU A 18 -11.57 24.91 -17.94
C GLU A 18 -11.50 23.45 -17.50
N TYR A 19 -11.37 23.22 -16.20
CA TYR A 19 -11.29 21.89 -15.61
C TYR A 19 -12.59 21.55 -14.89
N GLN A 20 -13.17 20.39 -15.18
CA GLN A 20 -14.34 19.90 -14.46
C GLN A 20 -13.93 19.34 -13.09
N LEU A 21 -14.00 20.17 -12.05
CA LEU A 21 -13.54 19.81 -10.70
C LEU A 21 -14.57 19.00 -9.90
N GLN A 22 -15.87 19.21 -10.16
CA GLN A 22 -16.97 18.59 -9.42
C GLN A 22 -17.30 17.19 -9.96
N GLN A 23 -16.38 16.24 -9.80
CA GLN A 23 -16.59 14.83 -10.17
C GLN A 23 -17.20 14.00 -9.03
N VAL A 24 -17.05 14.47 -7.78
CA VAL A 24 -17.57 13.83 -6.57
C VAL A 24 -18.32 14.85 -5.74
N ASN A 25 -19.48 14.46 -5.19
CA ASN A 25 -20.28 15.30 -4.31
C ASN A 25 -20.48 14.62 -2.94
N PHE A 26 -19.66 15.02 -1.97
CA PHE A 26 -19.73 14.48 -0.61
C PHE A 26 -20.91 14.99 0.23
N THR A 27 -21.66 15.99 -0.28
CA THR A 27 -22.90 16.42 0.37
C THR A 27 -24.07 15.50 0.06
N GLU A 28 -24.04 14.85 -1.10
CA GLU A 28 -25.03 13.85 -1.52
C GLU A 28 -24.63 12.43 -1.14
N THR A 29 -23.34 12.10 -1.29
CA THR A 29 -22.80 10.77 -0.93
C THR A 29 -21.78 10.90 0.19
N HIS A 30 -22.15 10.50 1.41
CA HIS A 30 -21.24 10.62 2.55
C HIS A 30 -20.09 9.60 2.47
N MET A 31 -18.91 10.00 2.92
CA MET A 31 -17.71 9.15 2.93
C MET A 31 -17.91 7.81 3.66
N LYS A 32 -18.70 7.80 4.74
CA LYS A 32 -19.05 6.59 5.49
C LYS A 32 -19.80 5.55 4.64
N ASP A 33 -20.60 6.01 3.68
CA ASP A 33 -21.44 5.15 2.84
C ASP A 33 -20.67 4.66 1.61
N LEU A 34 -19.55 5.32 1.29
CA LEU A 34 -18.59 4.84 0.30
C LEU A 34 -17.71 3.73 0.86
N PHE A 35 -17.38 3.78 2.16
CA PHE A 35 -16.34 2.94 2.73
C PHE A 35 -16.62 1.43 2.56
N GLY A 36 -15.76 0.74 1.80
CA GLY A 36 -15.85 -0.69 1.54
C GLY A 36 -17.03 -1.11 0.66
N LYS A 37 -17.73 -0.17 0.01
CA LYS A 37 -18.91 -0.46 -0.83
C LYS A 37 -18.61 -1.48 -1.93
N ASN A 38 -17.42 -1.42 -2.51
CA ASN A 38 -17.01 -2.29 -3.61
C ASN A 38 -16.14 -3.44 -3.13
N VAL A 39 -16.22 -3.84 -1.86
CA VAL A 39 -15.42 -4.92 -1.28
C VAL A 39 -16.33 -6.07 -0.89
N PHE A 40 -15.94 -7.30 -1.22
CA PHE A 40 -16.60 -8.53 -0.76
C PHE A 40 -16.27 -8.79 0.72
N SER A 41 -16.69 -7.86 1.56
CA SER A 41 -16.35 -7.73 2.98
C SER A 41 -16.96 -8.85 3.82
N GLU A 42 -16.56 -8.96 5.10
CA GLU A 42 -17.15 -9.92 6.03
C GLU A 42 -18.68 -9.76 6.14
N ALA A 43 -19.20 -8.53 6.04
CA ALA A 43 -20.64 -8.27 6.07
C ALA A 43 -21.34 -8.88 4.84
N VAL A 44 -20.80 -8.62 3.64
CA VAL A 44 -21.33 -9.18 2.38
C VAL A 44 -21.22 -10.70 2.38
N GLN A 45 -20.08 -11.24 2.81
CA GLN A 45 -19.86 -12.68 2.96
C GLN A 45 -20.89 -13.31 3.90
N ARG A 46 -21.21 -12.67 5.02
CA ARG A 46 -22.17 -13.18 6.01
C ARG A 46 -23.60 -13.19 5.48
N GLU A 47 -23.96 -12.20 4.66
CA GLU A 47 -25.27 -12.09 4.04
C GLU A 47 -25.45 -13.15 2.94
N ARG A 48 -24.41 -13.39 2.14
CA ARG A 48 -24.51 -14.22 0.92
C ARG A 48 -24.12 -15.68 1.10
N LEU A 49 -23.24 -16.00 2.05
CA LEU A 49 -22.74 -17.37 2.23
C LEU A 49 -23.57 -18.15 3.27
N PRO A 50 -23.84 -19.44 3.03
CA PRO A 50 -24.40 -20.31 4.06
C PRO A 50 -23.54 -20.30 5.33
N LYS A 51 -24.17 -20.36 6.51
CA LYS A 51 -23.49 -20.27 7.82
C LYS A 51 -22.28 -21.22 8.00
N PRO A 52 -22.30 -22.49 7.55
CA PRO A 52 -21.13 -23.37 7.65
C PRO A 52 -19.97 -22.90 6.76
N ILE A 53 -20.29 -22.46 5.54
CA ILE A 53 -19.33 -21.96 4.54
C ILE A 53 -18.68 -20.66 5.02
N PHE A 54 -19.48 -19.72 5.51
CA PHE A 54 -18.99 -18.47 6.11
C PHE A 54 -18.01 -18.75 7.25
N LYS A 55 -18.36 -19.67 8.17
CA LYS A 55 -17.47 -20.03 9.29
C LYS A 55 -16.15 -20.66 8.82
N ALA A 56 -16.20 -21.54 7.82
CA ALA A 56 -15.00 -22.16 7.25
C ALA A 56 -14.09 -21.13 6.58
N LEU A 57 -14.66 -20.21 5.79
CA LEU A 57 -13.91 -19.11 5.18
C LEU A 57 -13.29 -18.20 6.24
N GLN A 58 -14.05 -17.79 7.25
CA GLN A 58 -13.55 -16.93 8.32
C GLN A 58 -12.44 -17.59 9.15
N LYS A 59 -12.46 -18.93 9.28
CA LYS A 59 -11.35 -19.67 9.89
C LYS A 59 -10.05 -19.53 9.08
N THR A 60 -10.15 -19.59 7.76
CA THR A 60 -9.02 -19.38 6.84
C THR A 60 -8.48 -17.95 6.98
N ILE A 61 -9.36 -16.95 6.87
CA ILE A 61 -8.99 -15.52 6.92
C ILE A 61 -8.37 -15.14 8.26
N LYS A 62 -9.06 -15.43 9.37
CA LYS A 62 -8.67 -14.95 10.70
C LYS A 62 -7.64 -15.84 11.39
N GLN A 63 -7.68 -17.16 11.18
CA GLN A 63 -6.83 -18.11 11.90
C GLN A 63 -5.70 -18.69 11.03
N GLY A 64 -5.65 -18.35 9.73
CA GLY A 64 -4.64 -18.88 8.81
C GLY A 64 -4.77 -20.38 8.55
N ALA A 65 -5.97 -20.95 8.73
CA ALA A 65 -6.23 -22.34 8.35
C ALA A 65 -6.16 -22.49 6.81
N PRO A 66 -5.81 -23.68 6.26
CA PRO A 66 -5.88 -23.90 4.82
C PRO A 66 -7.30 -23.72 4.28
N LEU A 67 -7.43 -23.15 3.07
CA LEU A 67 -8.70 -23.01 2.37
C LEU A 67 -9.25 -24.41 2.04
N ASP A 68 -10.47 -24.71 2.48
CA ASP A 68 -11.15 -25.96 2.18
C ASP A 68 -11.66 -25.95 0.71
N PRO A 69 -11.18 -26.82 -0.18
CA PRO A 69 -11.65 -26.85 -1.57
C PRO A 69 -13.16 -27.09 -1.69
N ALA A 70 -13.79 -27.76 -0.71
CA ALA A 70 -15.22 -28.02 -0.72
C ALA A 70 -16.08 -26.75 -0.61
N ILE A 71 -15.52 -25.65 -0.10
CA ILE A 71 -16.25 -24.37 0.01
C ILE A 71 -16.08 -23.48 -1.23
N ALA A 72 -15.10 -23.77 -2.10
CA ALA A 72 -14.67 -22.88 -3.16
C ALA A 72 -15.78 -22.58 -4.18
N ASP A 73 -16.54 -23.59 -4.63
CA ASP A 73 -17.61 -23.39 -5.62
C ASP A 73 -18.75 -22.52 -5.07
N THR A 74 -19.10 -22.70 -3.78
CA THR A 74 -20.15 -21.88 -3.15
C THR A 74 -19.69 -20.43 -2.98
N VAL A 75 -18.43 -20.23 -2.61
CA VAL A 75 -17.83 -18.89 -2.49
C VAL A 75 -17.73 -18.21 -3.86
N ALA A 76 -17.29 -18.93 -4.90
CA ALA A 76 -17.22 -18.41 -6.26
C ALA A 76 -18.60 -17.99 -6.77
N ALA A 77 -19.62 -18.83 -6.62
CA ALA A 77 -20.99 -18.48 -7.01
C ALA A 77 -21.47 -17.19 -6.32
N ALA A 78 -21.28 -17.08 -5.00
CA ALA A 78 -21.68 -15.89 -4.26
C ALA A 78 -20.90 -14.62 -4.67
N MET A 79 -19.60 -14.74 -4.94
CA MET A 79 -18.77 -13.63 -5.45
C MET A 79 -19.22 -13.19 -6.84
N LYS A 80 -19.51 -14.15 -7.73
CA LYS A 80 -19.97 -13.90 -9.10
C LYS A 80 -21.30 -13.14 -9.09
N ASP A 81 -22.27 -13.65 -8.34
CA ASP A 81 -23.60 -13.03 -8.27
C ASP A 81 -23.51 -11.62 -7.69
N TRP A 82 -22.74 -11.44 -6.61
CA TRP A 82 -22.45 -10.12 -6.05
C TRP A 82 -21.78 -9.19 -7.07
N ALA A 83 -20.80 -9.68 -7.83
CA ALA A 83 -20.08 -8.89 -8.81
C ALA A 83 -21.00 -8.44 -9.98
N ILE A 84 -21.81 -9.35 -10.50
CA ILE A 84 -22.76 -9.08 -11.59
C ILE A 84 -23.80 -8.03 -11.16
N GLU A 85 -24.30 -8.11 -9.93
CA GLU A 85 -25.23 -7.11 -9.37
C GLU A 85 -24.62 -5.69 -9.37
N HIS A 86 -23.30 -5.58 -9.31
CA HIS A 86 -22.54 -4.33 -9.38
C HIS A 86 -22.06 -4.02 -10.80
N GLY A 87 -22.61 -4.69 -11.81
CA GLY A 87 -22.31 -4.45 -13.22
C GLY A 87 -20.99 -5.08 -13.70
N ALA A 88 -20.43 -6.04 -12.95
CA ALA A 88 -19.21 -6.71 -13.37
C ALA A 88 -19.49 -7.63 -14.58
N THR A 89 -18.66 -7.49 -15.61
CA THR A 89 -18.72 -8.33 -16.82
C THR A 89 -17.55 -9.28 -16.93
N HIS A 90 -16.45 -8.94 -16.26
CA HIS A 90 -15.20 -9.69 -16.23
C HIS A 90 -14.76 -9.94 -14.80
N PHE A 91 -13.86 -10.89 -14.63
CA PHE A 91 -13.05 -11.05 -13.43
C PHE A 91 -11.56 -11.05 -13.80
N THR A 92 -10.71 -10.81 -12.82
CA THR A 92 -9.26 -10.89 -12.97
C THR A 92 -8.61 -11.37 -11.68
N HIS A 93 -7.55 -12.17 -11.84
CA HIS A 93 -6.60 -12.48 -10.77
C HIS A 93 -5.51 -11.42 -10.76
N LEU A 94 -5.55 -10.56 -9.75
CA LEU A 94 -4.53 -9.54 -9.55
C LEU A 94 -3.35 -10.15 -8.79
N PHE A 95 -2.15 -10.03 -9.35
CA PHE A 95 -0.91 -10.43 -8.68
C PHE A 95 0.20 -9.39 -8.90
N GLN A 96 1.25 -9.49 -8.10
CA GLN A 96 2.39 -8.55 -8.13
C GLN A 96 3.65 -9.28 -8.61
N PRO A 97 3.85 -9.44 -9.94
CA PRO A 97 5.02 -10.13 -10.48
C PRO A 97 6.32 -9.37 -10.15
N MET A 98 7.46 -9.99 -10.47
CA MET A 98 8.80 -9.44 -10.21
C MET A 98 9.18 -8.18 -11.01
N THR A 99 8.21 -7.55 -11.69
CA THR A 99 8.37 -6.27 -12.39
C THR A 99 8.24 -5.05 -11.47
N GLY A 100 7.72 -5.24 -10.24
CA GLY A 100 7.45 -4.13 -9.32
C GLY A 100 6.13 -3.40 -9.57
N LEU A 101 5.29 -3.93 -10.49
CA LEU A 101 3.95 -3.45 -10.77
C LEU A 101 2.94 -4.57 -10.53
N THR A 102 1.66 -4.24 -10.49
CA THR A 102 0.58 -5.23 -10.54
C THR A 102 0.35 -5.72 -11.97
N ALA A 103 -0.19 -6.93 -12.09
CA ALA A 103 -0.60 -7.52 -13.36
C ALA A 103 -1.99 -8.13 -13.23
N GLU A 104 -2.74 -8.06 -14.32
CA GLU A 104 -4.12 -8.55 -14.41
C GLU A 104 -4.41 -9.04 -15.84
N LYS A 105 -5.31 -10.02 -15.93
CA LYS A 105 -5.89 -10.54 -17.17
C LYS A 105 -7.39 -10.61 -16.97
N HIS A 106 -8.14 -9.98 -17.86
CA HIS A 106 -9.59 -9.88 -17.71
C HIS A 106 -10.26 -11.01 -18.48
N ASP A 107 -10.87 -11.92 -17.74
CA ASP A 107 -11.63 -13.05 -18.27
C ASP A 107 -13.13 -12.76 -18.13
N SER A 108 -13.90 -13.03 -19.19
CA SER A 108 -15.33 -12.78 -19.22
C SER A 108 -16.09 -13.83 -18.42
N PHE A 109 -17.13 -13.43 -17.68
CA PHE A 109 -18.05 -14.38 -17.06
C PHE A 109 -18.88 -15.15 -18.08
N VAL A 110 -19.05 -14.60 -19.28
CA VAL A 110 -19.88 -15.20 -20.34
C VAL A 110 -19.17 -16.39 -20.97
N VAL A 111 -19.84 -17.54 -20.94
CA VAL A 111 -19.46 -18.77 -21.66
C VAL A 111 -20.57 -19.13 -22.66
N PRO A 112 -20.26 -19.29 -23.96
CA PRO A 112 -21.24 -19.69 -24.95
C PRO A 112 -21.66 -21.15 -24.75
N THR A 113 -22.95 -21.42 -24.91
CA THR A 113 -23.52 -22.77 -24.87
C THR A 113 -23.69 -23.31 -26.29
N GLY A 114 -23.68 -24.64 -26.44
CA GLY A 114 -23.78 -25.30 -27.75
C GLY A 114 -25.08 -25.03 -28.52
N ASP A 115 -26.11 -24.49 -27.87
CA ASP A 115 -27.38 -24.08 -28.46
C ASP A 115 -27.40 -22.61 -28.94
N GLY A 116 -26.24 -21.93 -28.96
CA GLY A 116 -26.10 -20.55 -29.43
C GLY A 116 -26.53 -19.49 -28.41
N LYS A 117 -26.75 -19.89 -27.15
CA LYS A 117 -26.97 -18.98 -26.02
C LYS A 117 -25.67 -18.77 -25.23
N ALA A 118 -25.78 -18.06 -24.12
CA ALA A 118 -24.68 -17.77 -23.22
C ALA A 118 -25.14 -17.98 -21.77
N ILE A 119 -24.24 -18.45 -20.94
CA ILE A 119 -24.41 -18.53 -19.48
C ILE A 119 -23.29 -17.75 -18.79
N LEU A 120 -23.52 -17.39 -17.52
CA LEU A 120 -22.51 -16.75 -16.68
C LEU A 120 -21.88 -17.77 -15.75
N GLU A 121 -20.60 -18.05 -15.96
CA GLU A 121 -19.83 -19.03 -15.21
C GLU A 121 -18.68 -18.38 -14.45
N PHE A 122 -18.51 -18.79 -13.19
CA PHE A 122 -17.33 -18.54 -12.37
C PHE A 122 -17.31 -19.65 -11.32
N SER A 123 -16.30 -20.51 -11.38
CA SER A 123 -16.24 -21.73 -10.58
C SER A 123 -15.19 -21.64 -9.49
N GLY A 124 -15.27 -22.52 -8.48
CA GLY A 124 -14.29 -22.61 -7.41
C GLY A 124 -12.88 -22.96 -7.91
N LYS A 125 -12.75 -23.54 -9.11
CA LYS A 125 -11.45 -23.76 -9.75
C LYS A 125 -10.69 -22.46 -9.96
N GLU A 126 -11.40 -21.40 -10.36
CA GLU A 126 -10.81 -20.07 -10.54
C GLU A 126 -10.32 -19.47 -9.22
N LEU A 127 -10.85 -19.88 -8.07
CA LEU A 127 -10.34 -19.45 -6.77
C LEU A 127 -9.15 -20.29 -6.29
N VAL A 128 -9.22 -21.61 -6.49
CA VAL A 128 -8.20 -22.54 -5.96
C VAL A 128 -6.93 -22.54 -6.79
N ARG A 129 -7.06 -22.57 -8.12
CA ARG A 129 -5.91 -22.61 -9.04
C ARG A 129 -6.30 -22.11 -10.44
N GLY A 130 -5.89 -20.90 -10.77
CA GLY A 130 -5.95 -20.34 -12.12
C GLY A 130 -4.63 -20.52 -12.89
N GLU A 131 -4.67 -20.30 -14.20
CA GLU A 131 -3.50 -20.22 -15.08
C GLU A 131 -3.53 -18.91 -15.88
N PRO A 132 -2.71 -17.90 -15.51
CA PRO A 132 -2.80 -16.55 -16.09
C PRO A 132 -2.15 -16.38 -17.48
N ASP A 133 -1.70 -17.47 -18.13
CA ASP A 133 -0.88 -17.43 -19.36
C ASP A 133 0.29 -16.43 -19.27
N ALA A 134 1.06 -16.57 -18.18
CA ALA A 134 2.03 -15.60 -17.70
C ALA A 134 3.47 -15.85 -18.19
N SER A 135 3.61 -16.31 -19.43
CA SER A 135 4.90 -16.73 -20.00
C SER A 135 5.89 -15.58 -20.21
N SER A 136 5.39 -14.35 -20.34
CA SER A 136 6.18 -13.15 -20.63
C SER A 136 6.74 -12.43 -19.40
N PHE A 137 6.34 -12.83 -18.18
CA PHE A 137 6.84 -12.14 -16.99
C PHE A 137 8.29 -12.53 -16.68
N PRO A 138 9.14 -11.56 -16.29
CA PRO A 138 10.51 -11.84 -15.90
C PRO A 138 10.57 -12.90 -14.80
N SER A 139 11.38 -13.94 -15.02
CA SER A 139 11.60 -15.02 -14.05
C SER A 139 12.97 -14.93 -13.38
N GLY A 140 13.83 -13.98 -13.76
CA GLY A 140 15.21 -13.91 -13.27
C GLY A 140 16.04 -15.17 -13.56
N GLY A 141 15.67 -15.94 -14.59
CA GLY A 141 16.31 -17.21 -14.93
C GLY A 141 15.78 -18.43 -14.17
N ILE A 142 14.78 -18.27 -13.29
CA ILE A 142 14.18 -19.36 -12.51
C ILE A 142 13.39 -20.33 -13.41
N ARG A 143 12.98 -19.90 -14.60
CA ARG A 143 12.22 -20.70 -15.56
C ARG A 143 12.80 -20.59 -16.97
N ALA A 144 12.81 -21.69 -17.70
CA ALA A 144 13.04 -21.68 -19.15
C ALA A 144 11.78 -21.20 -19.90
N THR A 145 11.95 -20.45 -20.98
CA THR A 145 10.86 -19.76 -21.70
C THR A 145 9.82 -20.73 -22.27
N PHE A 146 10.21 -21.96 -22.61
CA PHE A 146 9.30 -23.00 -23.13
C PHE A 146 8.52 -23.74 -22.02
N GLU A 147 8.91 -23.57 -20.76
CA GLU A 147 8.28 -24.15 -19.56
C GLU A 147 7.65 -23.05 -18.68
N ALA A 148 7.27 -21.91 -19.28
CA ALA A 148 6.88 -20.71 -18.55
C ALA A 148 5.46 -20.75 -17.93
N ARG A 149 4.90 -21.96 -17.73
CA ARG A 149 3.65 -22.15 -16.99
C ARG A 149 3.75 -21.56 -15.60
N GLY A 150 2.66 -20.99 -15.14
CA GLY A 150 2.52 -20.48 -13.79
C GLY A 150 1.09 -20.60 -13.32
N TYR A 151 0.90 -20.58 -12.02
CA TYR A 151 -0.39 -20.78 -11.37
C TYR A 151 -0.71 -19.60 -10.47
N THR A 152 -1.95 -19.14 -10.53
CA THR A 152 -2.51 -18.21 -9.56
C THR A 152 -3.28 -18.96 -8.48
N ALA A 153 -3.16 -18.50 -7.25
CA ALA A 153 -3.95 -19.00 -6.13
C ALA A 153 -4.55 -17.82 -5.37
N TRP A 154 -5.86 -17.85 -5.11
CA TRP A 154 -6.53 -16.80 -4.35
C TRP A 154 -5.94 -16.67 -2.94
N ASP A 155 -5.65 -15.44 -2.55
CA ASP A 155 -5.34 -15.09 -1.17
C ASP A 155 -6.62 -14.58 -0.47
N PRO A 156 -7.31 -15.41 0.32
CA PRO A 156 -8.53 -14.99 1.02
C PRO A 156 -8.27 -13.99 2.15
N THR A 157 -7.02 -13.79 2.58
CA THR A 157 -6.68 -12.81 3.62
C THR A 157 -6.70 -11.37 3.10
N SER A 158 -6.75 -11.19 1.78
CA SER A 158 -7.02 -9.93 1.09
C SER A 158 -8.38 -10.04 0.38
N PRO A 159 -9.38 -9.20 0.69
CA PRO A 159 -10.72 -9.38 0.18
C PRO A 159 -10.79 -9.10 -1.33
N ALA A 160 -11.58 -9.88 -2.05
CA ALA A 160 -11.94 -9.57 -3.42
C ALA A 160 -12.74 -8.26 -3.47
N TYR A 161 -12.60 -7.49 -4.54
CA TYR A 161 -13.23 -6.20 -4.69
C TYR A 161 -13.66 -5.94 -6.13
N ILE A 162 -14.46 -4.90 -6.35
CA ILE A 162 -14.95 -4.51 -7.66
C ILE A 162 -14.29 -3.22 -8.08
N LEU A 163 -13.65 -3.26 -9.25
CA LEU A 163 -13.11 -2.08 -9.89
C LEU A 163 -14.12 -1.57 -10.93
N GLU A 164 -14.65 -0.38 -10.68
CA GLU A 164 -15.55 0.31 -11.61
C GLU A 164 -14.75 0.86 -12.81
N SER A 165 -15.37 0.81 -13.99
CA SER A 165 -14.89 1.38 -15.23
C SER A 165 -16.02 2.16 -15.90
N PRO A 166 -15.74 3.04 -16.88
CA PRO A 166 -16.78 3.87 -17.50
C PRO A 166 -17.96 3.07 -18.10
N ASN A 167 -17.74 1.80 -18.49
CA ASN A 167 -18.73 0.98 -19.19
C ASN A 167 -19.08 -0.33 -18.46
N GLY A 168 -18.74 -0.46 -17.18
CA GLY A 168 -19.01 -1.67 -16.41
C GLY A 168 -18.03 -1.85 -15.25
N ALA A 169 -17.90 -3.07 -14.76
CA ALA A 169 -17.00 -3.39 -13.67
C ALA A 169 -16.21 -4.68 -13.92
N THR A 170 -15.15 -4.85 -13.13
CA THR A 170 -14.35 -6.07 -13.08
C THR A 170 -14.27 -6.56 -11.63
N LEU A 171 -14.55 -7.84 -11.40
CA LEU A 171 -14.26 -8.51 -10.14
C LEU A 171 -12.76 -8.76 -10.03
N VAL A 172 -12.11 -8.18 -9.03
CA VAL A 172 -10.68 -8.31 -8.80
C VAL A 172 -10.43 -9.25 -7.63
N ILE A 173 -9.62 -10.29 -7.89
CA ILE A 173 -9.31 -11.34 -6.93
C ILE A 173 -7.81 -11.24 -6.61
N PRO A 174 -7.42 -10.85 -5.39
CA PRO A 174 -6.02 -10.83 -4.98
C PRO A 174 -5.43 -12.26 -5.00
N THR A 175 -4.31 -12.45 -5.69
CA THR A 175 -3.72 -13.79 -5.86
C THR A 175 -2.21 -13.80 -5.64
N ALA A 176 -1.73 -14.97 -5.21
CA ALA A 176 -0.34 -15.35 -5.29
C ALA A 176 -0.03 -15.92 -6.69
N PHE A 177 1.18 -15.70 -7.21
CA PHE A 177 1.64 -16.21 -8.50
C PHE A 177 2.91 -17.05 -8.37
N LEU A 178 2.80 -18.32 -8.77
CA LEU A 178 3.81 -19.36 -8.60
C LEU A 178 4.20 -19.97 -9.95
N SER A 179 5.42 -20.49 -10.06
CA SER A 179 5.82 -21.33 -11.18
C SER A 179 5.12 -22.70 -11.10
N TRP A 180 5.18 -23.47 -12.20
CA TRP A 180 4.72 -24.86 -12.17
C TRP A 180 5.55 -25.78 -11.27
N THR A 181 6.80 -25.40 -10.98
CA THR A 181 7.73 -26.07 -10.06
C THR A 181 7.59 -25.62 -8.60
N GLY A 182 6.81 -24.56 -8.33
CA GLY A 182 6.48 -24.09 -6.98
C GLY A 182 7.32 -22.93 -6.44
N GLU A 183 8.23 -22.37 -7.25
CA GLU A 183 8.93 -21.12 -6.92
C GLU A 183 7.97 -19.92 -6.97
N ALA A 184 8.20 -18.95 -6.08
CA ALA A 184 7.47 -17.69 -6.08
C ALA A 184 7.94 -16.80 -7.24
N LEU A 185 6.98 -16.32 -8.02
CA LEU A 185 7.21 -15.41 -9.15
C LEU A 185 6.58 -14.03 -8.88
N ASP A 186 6.20 -13.80 -7.63
CA ASP A 186 5.53 -12.62 -7.14
C ASP A 186 6.19 -12.07 -5.88
N LYS A 187 5.67 -10.93 -5.42
CA LYS A 187 6.04 -10.32 -4.14
C LYS A 187 5.16 -10.77 -2.98
N LYS A 188 3.94 -11.24 -3.26
CA LYS A 188 2.96 -11.63 -2.25
C LYS A 188 3.34 -12.94 -1.54
N THR A 189 3.75 -13.97 -2.28
CA THR A 189 4.14 -15.25 -1.66
C THR A 189 5.31 -15.09 -0.68
N PRO A 190 6.43 -14.40 -1.03
CA PRO A 190 7.51 -14.15 -0.06
C PRO A 190 7.07 -13.36 1.16
N LEU A 191 6.18 -12.37 0.99
CA LEU A 191 5.63 -11.59 2.10
C LEU A 191 4.83 -12.46 3.07
N LEU A 192 3.89 -13.27 2.57
CA LEU A 192 3.09 -14.19 3.38
C LEU A 192 3.97 -15.20 4.13
N ARG A 193 5.00 -15.74 3.47
CA ARG A 193 5.98 -16.64 4.10
C ARG A 193 6.76 -15.95 5.21
N SER A 194 7.19 -14.69 4.99
CA SER A 194 7.89 -13.88 5.98
C SER A 194 7.02 -13.60 7.21
N MET A 195 5.76 -13.22 7.00
CA MET A 195 4.79 -12.99 8.07
C MET A 195 4.54 -14.26 8.90
N ALA A 196 4.38 -15.41 8.25
CA ALA A 196 4.21 -16.69 8.94
C ALA A 196 5.46 -17.08 9.75
N ALA A 197 6.65 -16.88 9.19
CA ALA A 197 7.91 -17.13 9.89
C ALA A 197 8.03 -16.27 11.15
N LEU A 198 7.76 -14.97 11.04
CA LEU A 198 7.77 -14.05 12.17
C LEU A 198 6.75 -14.46 13.23
N SER A 199 5.51 -14.77 12.81
CA SER A 199 4.42 -15.19 13.70
C SER A 199 4.83 -16.37 14.58
N ASN A 200 5.41 -17.41 13.96
CA ASN A 200 5.86 -18.61 14.65
C ASN A 200 6.94 -18.31 15.71
N GLN A 201 7.90 -17.45 15.37
CA GLN A 201 8.98 -17.10 16.30
C GLN A 201 8.48 -16.17 17.43
N ALA A 202 7.63 -15.20 17.12
CA ALA A 202 7.06 -14.28 18.09
C ALA A 202 6.19 -15.04 19.11
N LEU A 203 5.33 -15.96 18.65
CA LEU A 203 4.54 -16.81 19.55
C LEU A 203 5.42 -17.64 20.48
N ARG A 204 6.53 -18.22 19.98
CA ARG A 204 7.47 -18.97 20.82
C ARG A 204 7.99 -18.11 21.98
N ILE A 205 8.34 -16.84 21.72
CA ILE A 205 8.81 -15.91 22.74
C ILE A 205 7.68 -15.55 23.71
N LEU A 206 6.49 -15.25 23.20
CA LEU A 206 5.31 -14.97 24.03
C LEU A 206 4.96 -16.11 24.99
N ARG A 207 5.19 -17.37 24.60
CA ARG A 207 5.01 -18.51 25.52
C ARG A 207 5.95 -18.47 26.72
N LEU A 208 7.14 -17.89 26.60
CA LEU A 208 8.07 -17.71 27.72
C LEU A 208 7.57 -16.68 28.73
N PHE A 209 6.78 -15.71 28.26
CA PHE A 209 6.12 -14.70 29.10
C PHE A 209 4.74 -15.16 29.63
N GLY A 210 4.37 -16.42 29.42
CA GLY A 210 3.14 -17.00 29.95
C GLY A 210 1.87 -16.71 29.13
N ASN A 211 1.97 -16.00 27.99
CA ASN A 211 0.83 -15.81 27.11
C ASN A 211 0.42 -17.17 26.51
N THR A 212 -0.80 -17.62 26.78
CA THR A 212 -1.38 -18.86 26.21
C THR A 212 -2.58 -18.59 25.31
N GLU A 213 -3.05 -17.34 25.25
CA GLU A 213 -4.27 -16.93 24.55
C GLU A 213 -4.02 -16.58 23.09
N ALA A 214 -2.95 -15.82 22.80
CA ALA A 214 -2.63 -15.39 21.44
C ALA A 214 -2.35 -16.61 20.57
N ARG A 215 -3.03 -16.71 19.43
CA ARG A 215 -2.85 -17.82 18.47
C ARG A 215 -2.04 -17.40 17.27
N ARG A 216 -1.96 -16.11 17.01
CA ARG A 216 -1.24 -15.54 15.88
C ARG A 216 -0.65 -14.19 16.26
N VAL A 217 0.59 -13.96 15.85
CA VAL A 217 1.16 -12.61 15.76
C VAL A 217 1.17 -12.21 14.29
N PHE A 218 0.67 -11.04 13.97
CA PHE A 218 0.72 -10.47 12.63
C PHE A 218 1.51 -9.17 12.66
N THR A 219 2.01 -8.77 11.50
CA THR A 219 2.70 -7.50 11.35
C THR A 219 1.73 -6.46 10.81
N THR A 220 1.86 -5.21 11.26
CA THR A 220 1.10 -4.08 10.73
C THR A 220 2.02 -3.14 9.96
N VAL A 221 1.49 -2.50 8.92
CA VAL A 221 2.19 -1.44 8.16
C VAL A 221 1.24 -0.29 7.88
N GLY A 222 1.66 0.93 8.22
CA GLY A 222 1.09 2.18 7.69
C GLY A 222 2.05 2.79 6.68
N SER A 223 1.65 2.82 5.40
CA SER A 223 2.51 3.31 4.30
C SER A 223 2.22 4.76 3.97
N GLU A 224 3.21 5.65 4.06
CA GLU A 224 3.07 7.05 3.63
C GLU A 224 3.48 7.15 2.16
N GLN A 225 2.60 7.58 1.26
CA GLN A 225 2.88 7.63 -0.18
C GLN A 225 3.06 9.08 -0.65
N GLU A 226 4.29 9.44 -0.96
CA GLU A 226 4.60 10.72 -1.60
C GLU A 226 4.54 10.61 -3.14
N TYR A 227 4.15 11.68 -3.83
CA TYR A 227 4.03 11.70 -5.28
C TYR A 227 4.04 13.14 -5.81
N PHE A 228 4.26 13.31 -7.12
CA PHE A 228 4.13 14.62 -7.78
C PHE A 228 2.88 14.68 -8.66
N LEU A 229 2.20 15.83 -8.66
CA LEU A 229 1.14 16.14 -9.62
C LEU A 229 1.53 17.33 -10.48
N ILE A 230 1.83 17.09 -11.76
CA ILE A 230 2.15 18.14 -12.72
C ILE A 230 1.04 18.29 -13.76
N ASP A 231 1.00 19.43 -14.44
CA ASP A 231 0.05 19.61 -15.53
C ASP A 231 0.35 18.65 -16.70
N LYS A 232 -0.68 17.97 -17.22
CA LYS A 232 -0.52 16.99 -18.29
C LYS A 232 0.11 17.61 -19.54
N ASN A 233 -0.12 18.89 -19.83
CA ASN A 233 0.44 19.54 -21.01
C ASN A 233 1.97 19.67 -20.89
N PHE A 234 2.49 19.95 -19.69
CA PHE A 234 3.93 19.94 -19.45
C PHE A 234 4.52 18.54 -19.47
N TYR A 235 3.79 17.56 -18.93
CA TYR A 235 4.19 16.16 -18.99
C TYR A 235 4.34 15.66 -20.44
N TYR A 236 3.33 15.88 -21.29
CA TYR A 236 3.37 15.45 -22.69
C TYR A 236 4.38 16.22 -23.54
N ALA A 237 4.74 17.43 -23.14
CA ALA A 237 5.83 18.19 -23.77
C ALA A 237 7.23 17.67 -23.41
N ARG A 238 7.34 16.66 -22.53
CA ARG A 238 8.61 16.11 -22.00
C ARG A 238 8.72 14.60 -22.23
N PRO A 239 9.26 14.18 -23.39
CA PRO A 239 9.46 12.76 -23.69
C PRO A 239 10.28 11.99 -22.65
N ASP A 240 11.20 12.67 -21.95
CA ASP A 240 11.99 12.07 -20.88
C ASP A 240 11.14 11.75 -19.63
N LEU A 241 10.20 12.62 -19.25
CA LEU A 241 9.25 12.31 -18.17
C LEU A 241 8.38 11.09 -18.53
N ILE A 242 7.96 10.97 -19.79
CA ILE A 242 7.11 9.86 -20.25
C ILE A 242 7.87 8.53 -20.21
N ASN A 243 9.10 8.52 -20.72
CA ASN A 243 9.85 7.27 -20.93
C ASN A 243 10.70 6.85 -19.72
N ALA A 244 11.19 7.82 -18.93
CA ALA A 244 12.06 7.55 -17.78
C ALA A 244 11.40 7.89 -16.44
N GLY A 245 10.19 8.46 -16.41
CA GLY A 245 9.52 8.87 -15.17
C GLY A 245 10.18 10.06 -14.45
N ARG A 246 11.28 10.57 -14.99
CA ARG A 246 12.07 11.68 -14.45
C ARG A 246 12.66 12.54 -15.55
N THR A 247 13.02 13.76 -15.20
CA THR A 247 13.75 14.65 -16.10
C THR A 247 15.21 14.19 -16.22
N LEU A 248 15.70 14.05 -17.45
CA LEU A 248 17.09 13.70 -17.75
C LEU A 248 17.99 14.94 -17.84
N PHE A 249 17.39 16.08 -18.18
CA PHE A 249 18.03 17.38 -18.25
C PHE A 249 17.03 18.50 -17.91
N GLY A 250 17.54 19.65 -17.49
CA GLY A 250 16.71 20.82 -17.19
C GLY A 250 17.53 21.89 -16.45
N ALA A 251 17.27 23.15 -16.74
CA ALA A 251 17.83 24.24 -15.96
C ALA A 251 17.09 24.36 -14.61
N PRO A 252 17.77 24.78 -13.53
CA PRO A 252 17.11 25.09 -12.26
C PRO A 252 16.00 26.14 -12.44
N PRO A 253 14.89 26.04 -11.69
CA PRO A 253 13.85 27.05 -11.73
C PRO A 253 14.34 28.36 -11.08
N PRO A 254 13.79 29.53 -11.47
CA PRO A 254 14.11 30.80 -10.80
C PRO A 254 13.73 30.85 -9.32
N LYS A 255 12.71 30.07 -8.93
CA LYS A 255 12.31 29.83 -7.54
C LYS A 255 12.43 28.34 -7.26
N GLY A 256 13.35 27.97 -6.39
CA GLY A 256 13.51 26.60 -5.91
C GLY A 256 12.62 26.33 -4.68
N GLN A 257 13.07 25.39 -3.85
CA GLN A 257 12.41 24.96 -2.62
C GLN A 257 13.15 25.42 -1.36
N GLU A 258 14.04 26.41 -1.46
CA GLU A 258 15.01 26.77 -0.42
C GLU A 258 14.37 27.22 0.91
N MET A 259 13.11 27.68 0.85
CA MET A 259 12.34 28.12 2.02
C MET A 259 11.32 27.07 2.49
N GLU A 260 11.27 25.90 1.84
CA GLU A 260 10.32 24.81 2.14
C GLU A 260 8.86 25.29 2.20
N ASP A 261 8.55 26.32 1.41
CA ASP A 261 7.32 27.11 1.50
C ASP A 261 6.07 26.36 1.04
N GLN A 262 6.25 25.19 0.41
CA GLN A 262 5.17 24.30 0.06
C GLN A 262 4.78 23.34 1.20
N TYR A 263 5.66 23.04 2.15
CA TYR A 263 5.41 22.04 3.19
C TYR A 263 4.24 22.48 4.08
N PHE A 264 3.19 21.66 4.12
CA PHE A 264 1.89 21.98 4.75
C PHE A 264 1.23 23.30 4.29
N ALA A 265 1.64 23.85 3.15
CA ALA A 265 1.01 25.03 2.57
C ALA A 265 -0.40 24.71 2.04
N HIS A 266 -1.14 25.77 1.73
CA HIS A 266 -2.46 25.66 1.12
C HIS A 266 -2.42 24.85 -0.20
N ILE A 267 -3.27 23.82 -0.30
CA ILE A 267 -3.39 22.97 -1.49
C ILE A 267 -4.23 23.69 -2.55
N HIS A 268 -3.72 23.82 -3.78
CA HIS A 268 -4.47 24.43 -4.87
C HIS A 268 -5.77 23.68 -5.18
N GLU A 269 -6.83 24.41 -5.51
CA GLU A 269 -8.19 23.88 -5.68
C GLU A 269 -8.28 22.70 -6.68
N ARG A 270 -7.61 22.82 -7.84
CA ARG A 270 -7.56 21.73 -8.85
C ARG A 270 -6.93 20.44 -8.29
N VAL A 271 -5.86 20.59 -7.50
CA VAL A 271 -5.16 19.45 -6.87
C VAL A 271 -6.03 18.86 -5.77
N LEU A 272 -6.63 19.71 -4.93
CA LEU A 272 -7.52 19.28 -3.86
C LEU A 272 -8.72 18.50 -4.39
N ALA A 273 -9.32 18.95 -5.50
CA ALA A 273 -10.41 18.24 -6.16
C ALA A 273 -9.98 16.86 -6.68
N CYS A 274 -8.76 16.76 -7.25
CA CYS A 274 -8.18 15.48 -7.66
C CYS A 274 -7.95 14.54 -6.47
N MET A 275 -7.37 15.04 -5.38
CA MET A 275 -7.14 14.26 -4.15
C MET A 275 -8.46 13.75 -3.56
N ALA A 276 -9.51 14.59 -3.57
CA ALA A 276 -10.82 14.25 -3.04
C ALA A 276 -11.50 13.12 -3.85
N ASP A 277 -11.35 13.10 -5.18
CA ASP A 277 -11.83 11.98 -6.02
C ASP A 277 -10.98 10.71 -5.81
N CYS A 278 -9.66 10.84 -5.65
CA CYS A 278 -8.80 9.71 -5.29
C CYS A 278 -9.27 9.07 -3.98
N GLU A 279 -9.51 9.87 -2.94
CA GLU A 279 -10.04 9.41 -1.65
C GLU A 279 -11.41 8.75 -1.79
N ALA A 280 -12.33 9.33 -2.57
CA ALA A 280 -13.65 8.73 -2.80
C ALA A 280 -13.55 7.33 -3.41
N GLN A 281 -12.68 7.16 -4.40
CA GLN A 281 -12.42 5.86 -5.03
C GLN A 281 -11.74 4.89 -4.06
N LEU A 282 -10.77 5.36 -3.26
CA LEU A 282 -10.09 4.54 -2.27
C LEU A 282 -11.02 4.09 -1.14
N PHE A 283 -11.92 4.95 -0.68
CA PHE A 283 -12.95 4.58 0.30
C PHE A 283 -13.87 3.49 -0.26
N LYS A 284 -14.33 3.58 -1.53
CA LYS A 284 -15.10 2.51 -2.17
C LYS A 284 -14.40 1.15 -2.10
N LEU A 285 -13.08 1.16 -2.24
CA LEU A 285 -12.21 -0.02 -2.21
C LEU A 285 -11.78 -0.43 -0.80
N GLY A 286 -12.29 0.23 0.24
CA GLY A 286 -12.00 -0.12 1.64
C GLY A 286 -10.66 0.39 2.17
N VAL A 287 -9.93 1.21 1.41
CA VAL A 287 -8.65 1.77 1.83
C VAL A 287 -8.88 2.91 2.83
N PRO A 288 -8.36 2.82 4.07
CA PRO A 288 -8.65 3.77 5.14
C PRO A 288 -7.74 5.00 5.08
N VAL A 289 -7.82 5.80 4.01
CA VAL A 289 -7.06 7.05 3.88
C VAL A 289 -7.36 7.97 5.05
N LYS A 290 -6.31 8.47 5.71
CA LYS A 290 -6.41 9.32 6.90
C LYS A 290 -5.92 10.73 6.66
N THR A 291 -4.79 10.87 5.98
CA THR A 291 -4.06 12.14 5.86
C THR A 291 -3.71 12.42 4.40
N ARG A 292 -3.77 13.70 4.04
CA ARG A 292 -3.19 14.26 2.81
C ARG A 292 -2.61 15.63 3.08
N HIS A 293 -1.51 15.98 2.42
CA HIS A 293 -0.95 17.34 2.46
C HIS A 293 0.00 17.60 1.29
N ASN A 294 0.45 18.86 1.19
CA ASN A 294 1.59 19.22 0.38
C ASN A 294 2.89 18.78 1.07
N GLU A 295 3.79 18.25 0.27
CA GLU A 295 5.15 17.91 0.66
C GLU A 295 6.13 19.06 0.39
N VAL A 296 7.41 18.88 0.73
CA VAL A 296 8.42 19.95 0.68
C VAL A 296 8.64 20.50 -0.73
N ALA A 297 8.75 19.65 -1.76
CA ALA A 297 9.06 20.12 -3.11
C ALA A 297 7.84 20.69 -3.85
N PRO A 298 8.05 21.63 -4.80
CA PRO A 298 7.03 22.11 -5.73
C PRO A 298 6.22 20.99 -6.37
N SER A 299 4.89 21.05 -6.25
CA SER A 299 3.96 20.03 -6.78
C SER A 299 4.12 18.62 -6.20
N GLN A 300 4.83 18.45 -5.07
CA GLN A 300 4.90 17.21 -4.31
C GLN A 300 3.77 17.17 -3.25
N HIS A 301 3.22 15.98 -3.06
CA HIS A 301 2.13 15.72 -2.14
C HIS A 301 2.31 14.38 -1.43
N GLU A 302 1.63 14.20 -0.30
CA GLU A 302 1.55 12.94 0.42
C GLU A 302 0.09 12.50 0.62
N ILE A 303 -0.13 11.18 0.59
CA ILE A 303 -1.34 10.52 1.07
C ILE A 303 -0.95 9.36 1.99
N ALA A 304 -1.58 9.25 3.16
CA ALA A 304 -1.31 8.20 4.13
C ALA A 304 -2.62 7.55 4.63
N PRO A 305 -2.79 6.23 4.49
CA PRO A 305 -3.84 5.46 5.16
C PRO A 305 -3.47 5.12 6.59
N MET A 306 -4.49 4.72 7.37
CA MET A 306 -4.27 4.04 8.64
C MET A 306 -3.46 2.75 8.42
N PHE A 307 -2.71 2.32 9.45
CA PHE A 307 -2.01 1.05 9.39
C PHE A 307 -3.02 -0.12 9.34
N GLU A 308 -2.64 -1.18 8.64
CA GLU A 308 -3.43 -2.40 8.51
C GLU A 308 -2.50 -3.63 8.64
N ASP A 309 -3.06 -4.84 8.61
CA ASP A 309 -2.25 -6.05 8.43
C ASP A 309 -1.33 -5.88 7.20
N SER A 310 -0.06 -6.28 7.32
CA SER A 310 0.96 -5.98 6.31
C SER A 310 0.61 -6.49 4.92
N ASN A 311 -0.08 -7.63 4.81
CA ASN A 311 -0.49 -8.16 3.52
C ASN A 311 -1.55 -7.29 2.86
N LEU A 312 -2.58 -6.91 3.64
CA LEU A 312 -3.65 -6.03 3.17
C LEU A 312 -3.12 -4.62 2.86
N ALA A 313 -2.31 -4.05 3.75
CA ALA A 313 -1.67 -2.75 3.57
C ALA A 313 -0.84 -2.72 2.28
N THR A 314 -0.14 -3.81 1.94
CA THR A 314 0.64 -3.91 0.71
C THR A 314 -0.26 -3.90 -0.53
N ASP A 315 -1.39 -4.61 -0.51
CA ASP A 315 -2.35 -4.59 -1.63
C ASP A 315 -3.03 -3.22 -1.76
N HIS A 316 -3.45 -2.63 -0.64
CA HIS A 316 -4.00 -1.28 -0.61
C HIS A 316 -2.99 -0.25 -1.10
N GLN A 317 -1.70 -0.41 -0.82
CA GLN A 317 -0.66 0.48 -1.33
C GLN A 317 -0.57 0.44 -2.86
N MET A 318 -0.67 -0.75 -3.47
CA MET A 318 -0.71 -0.88 -4.92
C MET A 318 -1.96 -0.22 -5.51
N THR A 319 -3.11 -0.40 -4.84
CA THR A 319 -4.37 0.25 -5.19
C THR A 319 -4.29 1.77 -5.12
N ILE A 320 -3.66 2.33 -4.08
CA ILE A 320 -3.41 3.78 -3.94
C ILE A 320 -2.64 4.31 -5.15
N MET A 321 -1.51 3.67 -5.49
CA MET A 321 -0.68 4.10 -6.62
C MET A 321 -1.42 4.02 -7.96
N GLU A 322 -2.28 3.03 -8.15
CA GLU A 322 -3.10 2.88 -9.35
C GLU A 322 -4.23 3.92 -9.42
N VAL A 323 -4.95 4.15 -8.33
CA VAL A 323 -6.03 5.15 -8.26
C VAL A 323 -5.47 6.56 -8.48
N LEU A 324 -4.32 6.90 -7.90
CA LEU A 324 -3.64 8.18 -8.13
C LEU A 324 -3.34 8.40 -9.63
N ARG A 325 -2.77 7.39 -10.30
CA ARG A 325 -2.44 7.45 -11.73
C ARG A 325 -3.67 7.51 -12.63
N LYS A 326 -4.73 6.76 -12.30
CA LYS A 326 -5.98 6.75 -13.08
C LYS A 326 -6.81 8.03 -12.90
N THR A 327 -6.78 8.64 -11.72
CA THR A 327 -7.61 9.79 -11.40
C THR A 327 -7.00 11.10 -11.90
N ALA A 328 -5.68 11.30 -11.77
CA ALA A 328 -5.01 12.55 -12.13
C ALA A 328 -5.34 13.06 -13.57
N PRO A 329 -5.38 12.22 -14.62
CA PRO A 329 -5.71 12.67 -15.97
C PRO A 329 -7.10 13.30 -16.12
N ARG A 330 -8.09 12.88 -15.31
CA ARG A 330 -9.45 13.44 -15.29
C ARG A 330 -9.47 14.92 -14.87
N TYR A 331 -8.44 15.34 -14.13
CA TYR A 331 -8.24 16.71 -13.64
C TYR A 331 -7.19 17.49 -14.45
N GLY A 332 -6.77 16.97 -15.61
CA GLY A 332 -5.73 17.61 -16.42
C GLY A 332 -4.32 17.48 -15.82
N LEU A 333 -4.11 16.55 -14.89
CA LEU A 333 -2.85 16.33 -14.20
C LEU A 333 -2.20 15.02 -14.66
N ALA A 334 -0.89 14.91 -14.44
CA ALA A 334 -0.13 13.67 -14.53
C ALA A 334 0.48 13.37 -13.15
N CYS A 335 0.27 12.16 -12.67
CA CYS A 335 0.85 11.68 -11.41
C CYS A 335 2.19 10.99 -11.67
N LEU A 336 3.24 11.47 -11.01
CA LEU A 336 4.59 10.88 -11.07
C LEU A 336 4.89 10.19 -9.73
N LEU A 337 5.19 8.90 -9.81
CA LEU A 337 5.52 8.05 -8.66
C LEU A 337 7.01 7.69 -8.58
N HIS A 338 7.82 8.21 -9.50
CA HIS A 338 9.26 8.00 -9.50
C HIS A 338 9.88 8.69 -8.26
N GLU A 339 10.88 8.06 -7.63
CA GLU A 339 11.46 8.47 -6.36
C GLU A 339 12.25 9.80 -6.46
N LYS A 340 12.74 10.12 -7.65
CA LYS A 340 13.39 11.41 -7.96
C LYS A 340 13.01 11.98 -9.35
N PRO A 341 11.79 12.54 -9.53
CA PRO A 341 11.33 13.00 -10.84
C PRO A 341 12.09 14.24 -11.34
N PHE A 342 12.53 15.10 -10.42
CA PHE A 342 13.24 16.34 -10.73
C PHE A 342 14.57 16.41 -9.95
N ALA A 343 15.63 16.84 -10.63
CA ALA A 343 16.93 17.04 -9.99
C ALA A 343 16.93 18.36 -9.18
N GLY A 344 17.65 18.36 -8.05
CA GLY A 344 17.86 19.58 -7.24
C GLY A 344 16.74 19.93 -6.25
N ILE A 345 15.67 19.15 -6.18
CA ILE A 345 14.57 19.31 -5.20
C ILE A 345 14.29 18.00 -4.45
N ASN A 346 13.44 17.97 -3.42
CA ASN A 346 13.11 16.74 -2.68
C ASN A 346 12.63 15.62 -3.61
N GLY A 347 12.92 14.38 -3.24
CA GLY A 347 12.41 13.20 -3.94
C GLY A 347 11.23 12.60 -3.19
N SER A 348 10.45 11.74 -3.85
CA SER A 348 9.29 11.08 -3.25
C SER A 348 9.70 9.83 -2.47
N GLY A 349 9.43 9.86 -1.16
CA GLY A 349 9.56 8.74 -0.25
C GLY A 349 8.35 7.81 -0.22
N LYS A 350 8.56 6.67 0.43
CA LYS A 350 7.49 5.80 0.91
C LYS A 350 7.88 5.21 2.25
N HIS A 351 7.41 5.82 3.33
CA HIS A 351 7.73 5.35 4.68
C HIS A 351 6.82 4.18 5.04
N ASN A 352 7.38 3.21 5.75
CA ASN A 352 6.63 2.06 6.27
C ASN A 352 6.69 2.08 7.79
N ASN A 353 5.60 2.53 8.42
CA ASN A 353 5.41 2.45 9.85
C ASN A 353 5.06 1.00 10.23
N TRP A 354 6.06 0.23 10.63
CA TRP A 354 5.94 -1.21 10.86
C TRP A 354 5.82 -1.56 12.35
N SER A 355 4.90 -2.48 12.70
CA SER A 355 4.82 -3.06 14.04
C SER A 355 4.40 -4.53 14.04
N MET A 356 4.31 -5.14 15.22
CA MET A 356 3.84 -6.51 15.48
C MET A 356 2.68 -6.48 16.49
N ALA A 357 1.58 -7.14 16.15
CA ALA A 357 0.41 -7.23 17.02
C ALA A 357 -0.06 -8.67 17.19
N THR A 358 -0.59 -9.01 18.37
CA THR A 358 -1.26 -10.29 18.61
C THR A 358 -2.70 -10.25 18.11
N ASP A 359 -3.29 -11.41 17.83
CA ASP A 359 -4.72 -11.56 17.55
C ASP A 359 -5.62 -11.24 18.76
N THR A 360 -5.05 -11.04 19.95
CA THR A 360 -5.72 -10.53 21.15
C THR A 360 -5.66 -9.00 21.29
N GLY A 361 -4.98 -8.30 20.37
CA GLY A 361 -4.94 -6.83 20.31
C GLY A 361 -3.73 -6.18 21.00
N GLU A 362 -2.72 -6.95 21.39
CA GLU A 362 -1.52 -6.43 22.05
C GLU A 362 -0.46 -6.00 21.03
N ASN A 363 0.07 -4.78 21.13
CA ASN A 363 1.18 -4.29 20.34
C ASN A 363 2.52 -4.63 21.02
N LEU A 364 3.33 -5.47 20.36
CA LEU A 364 4.57 -5.99 20.94
C LEU A 364 5.73 -4.99 20.94
N LEU A 365 5.56 -3.85 20.26
CA LEU A 365 6.51 -2.73 20.23
C LEU A 365 6.00 -1.51 21.00
N GLU A 366 4.95 -1.68 21.82
CA GLU A 366 4.47 -0.64 22.72
C GLU A 366 5.29 -0.66 24.02
N PRO A 367 6.03 0.42 24.35
CA PRO A 367 6.86 0.44 25.55
C PRO A 367 6.06 0.50 26.85
N GLY A 368 4.87 1.12 26.83
CA GLY A 368 4.07 1.44 28.02
C GLY A 368 4.66 2.58 28.85
N ASP A 369 4.07 2.83 30.02
CA ASP A 369 4.47 3.94 30.91
C ASP A 369 5.80 3.69 31.64
N THR A 370 6.16 2.43 31.85
CA THR A 370 7.41 1.99 32.51
C THR A 370 8.23 1.05 31.61
N PRO A 371 8.85 1.57 30.54
CA PRO A 371 9.56 0.75 29.55
C PRO A 371 10.68 -0.11 30.15
N HIS A 372 11.35 0.37 31.20
CA HIS A 372 12.41 -0.37 31.90
C HIS A 372 11.93 -1.65 32.60
N ASP A 373 10.66 -1.70 33.02
CA ASP A 373 10.06 -2.86 33.69
C ASP A 373 9.35 -3.80 32.71
N ASN A 374 9.06 -3.34 31.49
CA ASN A 374 8.35 -4.10 30.47
C ASN A 374 9.30 -5.08 29.75
N ALA A 375 9.63 -6.19 30.42
CA ALA A 375 10.55 -7.20 29.91
C ALA A 375 10.13 -7.78 28.56
N GLN A 376 8.82 -7.94 28.30
CA GLN A 376 8.32 -8.43 27.02
C GLN A 376 8.67 -7.46 25.90
N PHE A 377 8.29 -6.18 26.05
CA PHE A 377 8.65 -5.13 25.09
C PHE A 377 10.16 -5.07 24.86
N LEU A 378 10.96 -5.08 25.93
CA LEU A 378 12.42 -4.99 25.81
C LEU A 378 13.00 -6.16 25.01
N VAL A 379 12.49 -7.38 25.17
CA VAL A 379 12.91 -8.53 24.36
C VAL A 379 12.59 -8.33 22.88
N PHE A 380 11.37 -7.87 22.54
CA PHE A 380 11.01 -7.60 21.15
C PHE A 380 11.79 -6.42 20.56
N CYS A 381 11.96 -5.33 21.30
CA CYS A 381 12.74 -4.16 20.91
C CYS A 381 14.20 -4.53 20.61
N VAL A 382 14.86 -5.23 21.54
CA VAL A 382 16.25 -5.69 21.34
C VAL A 382 16.35 -6.70 20.20
N ALA A 383 15.33 -7.55 19.98
CA ALA A 383 15.30 -8.44 18.83
C ALA A 383 15.25 -7.66 17.49
N VAL A 384 14.47 -6.58 17.41
CA VAL A 384 14.44 -5.68 16.24
C VAL A 384 15.80 -4.99 16.06
N ILE A 385 16.37 -4.44 17.13
CA ILE A 385 17.71 -3.83 17.10
C ILE A 385 18.74 -4.81 16.56
N ARG A 386 18.73 -6.04 17.10
CA ARG A 386 19.64 -7.10 16.68
C ARG A 386 19.41 -7.51 15.23
N ALA A 387 18.17 -7.56 14.75
CA ALA A 387 17.84 -7.91 13.38
C ALA A 387 18.40 -6.88 12.38
N VAL A 388 18.20 -5.58 12.65
CA VAL A 388 18.76 -4.51 11.81
C VAL A 388 20.29 -4.51 11.84
N ALA A 389 20.90 -4.68 13.02
CA ALA A 389 22.35 -4.75 13.15
C ALA A 389 22.96 -6.01 12.50
N LYS A 390 22.23 -7.13 12.47
CA LYS A 390 22.70 -8.39 11.88
C LYS A 390 22.52 -8.45 10.37
N TYR A 391 21.47 -7.83 9.84
CA TYR A 391 21.10 -7.91 8.43
C TYR A 391 20.92 -6.53 7.75
N PRO A 392 21.84 -5.56 7.94
CA PRO A 392 21.70 -4.23 7.34
C PRO A 392 21.73 -4.28 5.81
N GLU A 393 22.57 -5.14 5.23
CA GLU A 393 22.69 -5.33 3.79
C GLU A 393 21.39 -5.87 3.17
N LEU A 394 20.74 -6.83 3.84
CA LEU A 394 19.48 -7.40 3.37
C LEU A 394 18.36 -6.35 3.34
N LEU A 395 18.30 -5.51 4.37
CA LEU A 395 17.35 -4.39 4.41
C LEU A 395 17.68 -3.34 3.34
N ARG A 396 18.96 -3.08 3.07
CA ARG A 396 19.36 -2.14 2.02
C ARG A 396 18.98 -2.64 0.63
N VAL A 397 19.12 -3.95 0.38
CA VAL A 397 18.75 -4.60 -0.87
C VAL A 397 17.24 -4.55 -1.10
N SER A 398 16.41 -4.67 -0.05
CA SER A 398 14.94 -4.67 -0.21
C SER A 398 14.37 -3.34 -0.71
N VAL A 399 15.10 -2.23 -0.54
CA VAL A 399 14.72 -0.88 -1.00
C VAL A 399 15.60 -0.37 -2.15
N ALA A 400 16.50 -1.19 -2.68
CA ALA A 400 17.40 -0.81 -3.76
C ALA A 400 16.68 -0.81 -5.11
N SER A 401 16.75 0.32 -5.81
CA SER A 401 16.29 0.46 -7.20
C SER A 401 17.11 1.56 -7.89
N ALA A 402 17.22 1.49 -9.22
CA ALA A 402 17.92 2.52 -10.00
C ALA A 402 17.31 3.92 -9.77
N HIS A 403 16.01 3.98 -9.50
CA HIS A 403 15.30 5.23 -9.22
C HIS A 403 15.60 5.77 -7.82
N ASN A 404 15.56 4.90 -6.80
CA ASN A 404 15.76 5.28 -5.40
C ASN A 404 17.23 5.66 -5.12
N ASP A 405 18.19 5.14 -5.89
CA ASP A 405 19.60 5.57 -5.80
C ASP A 405 19.81 7.05 -6.21
N HIS A 406 18.88 7.66 -6.95
CA HIS A 406 18.87 9.11 -7.17
C HIS A 406 18.31 9.92 -5.98
N ARG A 407 17.66 9.26 -5.02
CA ARG A 407 17.01 9.87 -3.86
C ARG A 407 17.87 9.77 -2.60
N LEU A 408 18.37 8.58 -2.28
CA LEU A 408 19.02 8.26 -1.01
C LEU A 408 20.26 9.15 -0.73
N GLY A 409 20.38 9.63 0.51
CA GLY A 409 21.49 10.48 0.95
C GLY A 409 21.45 11.93 0.47
N ALA A 410 20.31 12.37 -0.07
CA ALA A 410 20.04 13.77 -0.45
C ALA A 410 18.97 14.37 0.49
N ASN A 411 18.28 15.44 0.04
CA ASN A 411 17.26 16.17 0.78
C ASN A 411 16.29 15.25 1.53
N GLU A 412 16.40 15.22 2.87
CA GLU A 412 15.60 14.43 3.85
C GLU A 412 15.60 12.91 3.66
N ALA A 413 16.12 12.41 2.54
CA ALA A 413 16.20 11.00 2.27
C ALA A 413 17.32 10.35 3.10
N PRO A 414 17.04 9.24 3.80
CA PRO A 414 18.06 8.56 4.57
C PRO A 414 19.23 8.12 3.66
N PRO A 415 20.48 8.17 4.16
CA PRO A 415 21.60 7.63 3.41
C PRO A 415 21.45 6.11 3.23
N ALA A 416 22.27 5.52 2.36
CA ALA A 416 22.33 4.07 2.16
C ALA A 416 22.84 3.28 3.38
N ILE A 417 23.09 3.95 4.51
CA ILE A 417 23.60 3.37 5.76
C ILE A 417 22.41 3.07 6.66
N MET A 418 22.25 1.80 7.03
CA MET A 418 21.18 1.39 7.96
C MET A 418 21.59 1.67 9.40
N SER A 419 20.77 2.45 10.10
CA SER A 419 20.92 2.76 11.53
C SER A 419 19.55 2.81 12.20
N ILE A 420 19.52 2.63 13.52
CA ILE A 420 18.30 2.78 14.33
C ILE A 420 18.42 4.03 15.17
N PHE A 421 17.29 4.73 15.30
CA PHE A 421 17.11 5.80 16.27
C PHE A 421 16.05 5.38 17.29
N LEU A 422 16.42 5.34 18.57
CA LEU A 422 15.53 4.94 19.68
C LEU A 422 14.92 6.14 20.43
N GLY A 423 15.48 7.34 20.26
CA GLY A 423 15.21 8.47 21.14
C GLY A 423 15.90 8.35 22.51
N ASP A 424 15.99 9.47 23.22
CA ASP A 424 16.78 9.60 24.45
C ASP A 424 16.25 8.74 25.61
N GLN A 425 14.93 8.57 25.69
CA GLN A 425 14.27 7.75 26.70
C GLN A 425 14.62 6.26 26.57
N LEU A 426 14.42 5.67 25.38
CA LEU A 426 14.67 4.25 25.18
C LEU A 426 16.16 3.95 25.11
N GLN A 427 16.98 4.85 24.55
CA GLN A 427 18.43 4.71 24.56
C GLN A 427 18.98 4.62 25.99
N ASP A 428 18.48 5.45 26.91
CA ASP A 428 18.88 5.39 28.32
C ASP A 428 18.55 4.04 28.98
N VAL A 429 17.39 3.46 28.65
CA VAL A 429 17.00 2.12 29.14
C VAL A 429 17.96 1.05 28.59
N ILE A 430 18.32 1.11 27.31
CA ILE A 430 19.29 0.17 26.71
C ILE A 430 20.67 0.32 27.36
N ASP A 431 21.16 1.55 27.56
CA ASP A 431 22.45 1.82 28.21
C ASP A 431 22.50 1.30 29.66
N GLN A 432 21.37 1.35 30.37
CA GLN A 432 21.25 0.76 31.71
C GLN A 432 21.31 -0.78 31.65
N LEU A 433 20.65 -1.41 30.66
CA LEU A 433 20.69 -2.86 30.45
C LEU A 433 22.10 -3.37 30.14
N GLU A 434 22.90 -2.61 29.38
CA GLU A 434 24.30 -2.96 29.12
C GLU A 434 25.16 -2.95 30.40
N LYS A 435 24.84 -2.06 31.35
CA LYS A 435 25.55 -1.91 32.62
C LYS A 435 25.00 -2.81 33.74
N GLY A 436 23.86 -3.48 33.53
CA GLY A 436 23.19 -4.31 34.52
C GLY A 436 21.67 -4.34 34.34
N ALA A 437 20.91 -4.28 35.43
CA ALA A 437 19.45 -4.18 35.34
C ALA A 437 19.02 -2.73 35.10
N ALA A 438 18.07 -2.51 34.19
CA ALA A 438 17.39 -1.22 34.05
C ALA A 438 16.56 -0.93 35.32
N LYS A 439 16.64 0.30 35.82
CA LYS A 439 16.02 0.72 37.09
C LYS A 439 15.13 1.94 36.97
N SER A 440 15.25 2.67 35.88
CA SER A 440 14.52 3.93 35.67
C SER A 440 14.30 4.20 34.19
N THR A 441 13.34 5.05 33.90
CA THR A 441 13.12 5.62 32.56
C THR A 441 13.08 7.14 32.67
N LYS A 442 13.72 7.84 31.74
CA LYS A 442 13.60 9.31 31.64
C LYS A 442 12.15 9.70 31.40
N GLN A 443 11.62 10.62 32.19
CA GLN A 443 10.26 11.12 31.98
C GLN A 443 10.26 12.43 31.22
N GLY A 444 9.27 12.55 30.33
CA GLY A 444 8.98 13.79 29.62
C GLY A 444 8.51 14.87 30.59
N GLY A 445 8.79 16.13 30.24
CA GLY A 445 8.26 17.29 30.97
C GLY A 445 6.97 17.83 30.36
N TYR A 446 6.61 19.06 30.69
CA TYR A 446 5.68 19.87 29.90
C TYR A 446 6.45 20.99 29.20
N LEU A 447 6.04 21.34 27.98
CA LEU A 447 6.56 22.51 27.29
C LEU A 447 6.02 23.78 27.95
N GLU A 448 6.90 24.72 28.26
CA GLU A 448 6.49 26.08 28.64
C GLU A 448 6.20 26.89 27.38
N ILE A 449 4.91 27.05 27.07
CA ILE A 449 4.43 27.72 25.85
C ILE A 449 4.38 29.24 26.02
N GLY A 450 4.39 29.74 27.27
CA GLY A 450 4.33 31.18 27.56
C GLY A 450 2.98 31.84 27.26
N VAL A 451 1.95 31.07 26.85
CA VAL A 451 0.60 31.53 26.53
C VAL A 451 -0.41 30.72 27.33
N SER A 452 -1.21 31.38 28.16
CA SER A 452 -2.12 30.74 29.12
C SER A 452 -3.38 30.12 28.51
N VAL A 453 -3.79 30.58 27.33
CA VAL A 453 -4.97 30.06 26.60
C VAL A 453 -4.69 28.70 25.96
N LEU A 454 -3.41 28.37 25.71
CA LEU A 454 -3.04 27.13 25.04
C LEU A 454 -2.92 25.98 26.05
N PRO A 455 -3.29 24.74 25.65
CA PRO A 455 -3.11 23.58 26.52
C PRO A 455 -1.62 23.36 26.80
N LYS A 456 -1.29 22.89 28.00
CA LYS A 456 0.07 22.43 28.31
C LYS A 456 0.39 21.23 27.43
N LEU A 457 1.39 21.37 26.57
CA LEU A 457 1.82 20.30 25.68
C LEU A 457 2.84 19.41 26.40
N PRO A 458 2.71 18.08 26.35
CA PRO A 458 3.73 17.19 26.88
C PRO A 458 5.03 17.36 26.08
N LYS A 459 6.15 17.39 26.79
CA LYS A 459 7.50 17.33 26.20
C LYS A 459 7.96 15.88 26.27
N HIS A 460 8.16 15.23 25.13
CA HIS A 460 8.74 13.89 25.09
C HIS A 460 10.20 13.92 25.59
N ALA A 461 10.63 12.84 26.26
CA ALA A 461 11.94 12.71 26.88
C ALA A 461 13.02 12.15 25.96
#